data_AF-A0A356S5P4-F1
#
_entry.id   AF-A0A356S5P4-F1
#
_cell.length_a   1.000
_cell.length_b   1.000
_cell.length_c   1.000
_cell.angle_alpha   90.00
_cell.angle_beta   90.00
_cell.angle_gamma   90.00
#
_symmetry.space_group_name_H-M   'P 1'
#
loop_
_entity.id
_entity.type
_entity.pdbx_description
1 polymer ?
#
loop_
_entity_poly.entity_id
_entity_poly.type
_entity_poly.pdbx_seq_one_letter_code
_entity_poly.pdbx_strand_id
1 'polypeptide(L)'
;CVACHTSQANAPLGLQPLTLEGDRVFWTEAQSRQNFENVAMLVNPSEPDRSRLLMAPLAPAAGGERHSGGIFWDSSNHSEYRLITEWIASGSDTAGASEVVEVDFEFFRSCVQPIFVNPIENAMPCAECHSGEFAVEPPANAYWTEEQSRQAYEDLVYLIDPGRPDSSRFLHKPLHPNAGGDLMHNGGRRC
;
A
#
# COMPACT_ATOMS: atom_id res chain seq x y z
N CYS A 1 -5.00 14.26 -8.96
CA CYS A 1 -4.84 15.49 -8.14
C CYS A 1 -4.20 16.66 -8.91
N VAL A 2 -2.92 16.61 -9.31
CA VAL A 2 -2.19 17.72 -9.96
C VAL A 2 -2.92 18.33 -11.16
N ALA A 3 -3.40 17.49 -12.09
CA ALA A 3 -4.10 17.95 -13.29
C ALA A 3 -5.29 18.90 -13.01
N CYS A 4 -5.96 18.73 -11.86
CA CYS A 4 -7.06 19.58 -11.45
C CYS A 4 -6.62 20.70 -10.50
N HIS A 5 -5.69 20.42 -9.59
CA HIS A 5 -5.36 21.33 -8.49
C HIS A 5 -4.23 22.31 -8.78
N THR A 6 -3.59 22.23 -9.95
CA THR A 6 -2.56 23.21 -10.35
C THR A 6 -3.11 24.37 -11.18
N SER A 7 -4.18 24.15 -11.95
CA SER A 7 -4.71 25.13 -12.92
C SER A 7 -6.07 25.72 -12.54
N GLN A 8 -6.80 25.09 -11.62
CA GLN A 8 -8.11 25.57 -11.21
C GLN A 8 -7.98 26.63 -10.11
N ALA A 9 -8.14 27.90 -10.49
CA ALA A 9 -8.00 29.07 -9.62
C ALA A 9 -8.88 29.05 -8.36
N ASN A 10 -9.91 28.20 -8.30
CA ASN A 10 -10.87 28.13 -7.19
C ASN A 10 -10.78 26.83 -6.37
N ALA A 11 -9.82 25.95 -6.64
CA ALA A 11 -9.71 24.69 -5.92
C ALA A 11 -8.86 24.84 -4.63
N PRO A 12 -9.38 24.48 -3.43
CA PRO A 12 -8.73 24.79 -2.16
C PRO A 12 -7.30 24.23 -1.96
N LEU A 13 -6.93 23.16 -2.67
CA LEU A 13 -5.62 22.50 -2.52
C LEU A 13 -4.47 23.23 -3.24
N GLY A 14 -4.73 23.94 -4.35
CA GLY A 14 -3.74 24.77 -5.06
C GLY A 14 -2.30 24.21 -5.16
N LEU A 15 -2.08 23.12 -5.88
CA LEU A 15 -0.74 22.51 -5.99
C LEU A 15 0.16 23.26 -6.98
N GLN A 16 1.43 23.42 -6.63
CA GLN A 16 2.47 23.90 -7.55
C GLN A 16 2.59 22.96 -8.77
N PRO A 17 2.95 23.48 -9.96
CA PRO A 17 3.19 22.65 -11.14
C PRO A 17 4.37 21.71 -10.90
N LEU A 18 4.28 20.51 -11.48
CA LEU A 18 5.37 19.54 -11.44
C LEU A 18 6.57 20.07 -12.23
N THR A 19 7.77 19.85 -11.69
CA THR A 19 9.03 20.09 -12.38
C THR A 19 9.41 18.84 -13.17
N LEU A 20 9.76 19.03 -14.44
CA LEU A 20 10.19 17.98 -15.36
C LEU A 20 11.65 18.24 -15.75
N GLU A 21 12.56 17.36 -15.32
CA GLU A 21 13.96 17.40 -15.75
C GLU A 21 14.36 16.02 -16.28
N GLY A 22 14.48 15.92 -17.61
CA GLY A 22 14.64 14.63 -18.28
C GLY A 22 13.43 13.74 -17.99
N ASP A 23 13.70 12.51 -17.53
CA ASP A 23 12.66 11.53 -17.16
C ASP A 23 12.20 11.64 -15.70
N ARG A 24 12.69 12.65 -14.96
CA ARG A 24 12.33 12.85 -13.54
C ARG A 24 11.16 13.81 -13.42
N VAL A 25 10.18 13.42 -12.62
CA VAL A 25 9.01 14.22 -12.24
C VAL A 25 9.06 14.47 -10.74
N PHE A 26 9.21 15.72 -10.32
CA PHE A 26 9.35 16.07 -8.89
C PHE A 26 8.86 17.48 -8.57
N TRP A 27 8.71 17.78 -7.28
CA TRP A 27 8.64 19.16 -6.79
C TRP A 27 9.96 19.55 -6.13
N THR A 28 10.43 20.76 -6.38
CA THR A 28 11.56 21.32 -5.63
C THR A 28 11.19 21.49 -4.15
N GLU A 29 12.18 21.69 -3.28
CA GLU A 29 11.91 21.93 -1.85
C GLU A 29 10.96 23.11 -1.64
N ALA A 30 11.19 24.22 -2.35
CA ALA A 30 10.34 25.40 -2.26
C ALA A 30 8.89 25.12 -2.71
N GLN A 31 8.71 24.35 -3.79
CA GLN A 31 7.39 23.94 -4.26
C GLN A 31 6.69 23.01 -3.26
N SER A 32 7.43 22.05 -2.69
CA SER A 32 6.92 21.12 -1.67
C SER A 32 6.48 21.86 -0.40
N ARG A 33 7.23 22.88 0.03
CA ARG A 33 6.87 23.72 1.18
C ARG A 33 5.57 24.49 0.94
N GLN A 34 5.40 25.08 -0.25
CA GLN A 34 4.16 25.76 -0.60
C GLN A 34 2.97 24.79 -0.69
N ASN A 35 3.18 23.60 -1.24
CA ASN A 35 2.15 22.56 -1.28
C ASN A 35 1.74 22.14 0.13
N PHE A 36 2.71 21.97 1.04
CA PHE A 36 2.43 21.64 2.44
C PHE A 36 1.57 22.70 3.13
N GLU A 37 1.86 23.99 2.95
CA GLU A 37 1.04 25.08 3.50
C GLU A 37 -0.42 24.98 3.01
N ASN A 38 -0.63 24.65 1.73
CA ASN A 38 -1.97 24.50 1.18
C ASN A 38 -2.68 23.24 1.70
N VAL A 39 -1.96 22.14 1.82
CA VAL A 39 -2.47 20.89 2.42
C VAL A 39 -2.83 21.10 3.88
N ALA A 40 -2.02 21.84 4.64
CA ALA A 40 -2.23 22.09 6.06
C ALA A 40 -3.57 22.81 6.34
N MET A 41 -4.06 23.64 5.40
CA MET A 41 -5.37 24.28 5.50
C MET A 41 -6.55 23.31 5.33
N LEU A 42 -6.31 22.09 4.85
CA LEU A 42 -7.33 21.10 4.52
C LEU A 42 -7.37 19.91 5.48
N VAL A 43 -6.52 19.91 6.50
CA VAL A 43 -6.41 18.84 7.48
C VAL A 43 -6.91 19.28 8.85
N ASN A 44 -7.47 18.33 9.60
CA ASN A 44 -7.91 18.51 10.97
C ASN A 44 -7.19 17.49 11.87
N PRO A 45 -6.10 17.87 12.55
CA PRO A 45 -5.37 16.96 13.43
C PRO A 45 -6.19 16.41 14.60
N SER A 46 -7.23 17.12 15.05
CA SER A 46 -8.12 16.66 16.14
C SER A 46 -9.16 15.64 15.68
N GLU A 47 -9.51 15.64 14.40
CA GLU A 47 -10.40 14.66 13.77
C GLU A 47 -9.88 14.33 12.36
N PRO A 48 -8.81 13.50 12.25
CA PRO A 48 -8.10 13.26 11.00
C PRO A 48 -9.01 12.82 9.85
N ASP A 49 -9.91 11.87 10.08
CA ASP A 49 -10.83 11.34 9.07
C ASP A 49 -11.80 12.40 8.51
N ARG A 50 -12.02 13.51 9.23
CA ARG A 50 -12.87 14.63 8.77
C ARG A 50 -12.10 15.67 7.96
N SER A 51 -10.82 15.45 7.70
CA SER A 51 -10.00 16.31 6.87
C SER A 51 -10.54 16.33 5.44
N ARG A 52 -10.71 17.53 4.86
CA ARG A 52 -11.16 17.66 3.46
C ARG A 52 -10.21 16.98 2.48
N LEU A 53 -8.91 16.96 2.82
CA LEU A 53 -7.89 16.24 2.06
C LEU A 53 -8.21 14.75 1.89
N LEU A 54 -8.79 14.12 2.92
CA LEU A 54 -9.15 12.70 2.93
C LEU A 54 -10.55 12.46 2.38
N MET A 55 -11.51 13.31 2.77
CA MET A 55 -12.93 13.12 2.44
C MET A 55 -13.24 13.34 0.96
N ALA A 56 -12.65 14.35 0.33
CA ALA A 56 -12.95 14.66 -1.06
C ALA A 56 -12.63 13.51 -2.03
N PRO A 57 -11.44 12.90 -2.01
CA PRO A 57 -11.11 11.81 -2.93
C PRO A 57 -11.60 10.42 -2.45
N LEU A 58 -12.25 10.30 -1.29
CA LEU A 58 -12.78 9.03 -0.79
C LEU A 58 -14.14 8.70 -1.45
N ALA A 59 -14.43 7.41 -1.66
CA ALA A 59 -15.70 6.96 -2.20
C ALA A 59 -16.87 7.38 -1.29
N PRO A 60 -18.01 7.83 -1.85
CA PRO A 60 -19.20 8.14 -1.05
C PRO A 60 -19.71 6.95 -0.22
N ALA A 61 -19.52 5.72 -0.70
CA ALA A 61 -19.86 4.50 0.03
C ALA A 61 -19.02 4.30 1.31
N ALA A 62 -17.81 4.86 1.36
CA ALA A 62 -16.94 4.87 2.52
C ALA A 62 -17.06 6.16 3.35
N GLY A 63 -18.07 7.00 3.07
CA GLY A 63 -18.30 8.26 3.77
C GLY A 63 -17.66 9.49 3.12
N GLY A 64 -17.02 9.34 1.96
CA GLY A 64 -16.40 10.46 1.24
C GLY A 64 -17.39 11.43 0.58
N GLU A 65 -16.85 12.53 0.04
CA GLU A 65 -17.62 13.58 -0.63
C GLU A 65 -17.62 13.44 -2.15
N ARG A 66 -18.57 14.09 -2.82
CA ARG A 66 -18.57 14.13 -4.28
C ARG A 66 -17.42 15.00 -4.79
N HIS A 67 -16.47 14.39 -5.50
CA HIS A 67 -15.33 15.08 -6.07
C HIS A 67 -15.25 14.94 -7.59
N SER A 68 -15.07 16.06 -8.29
CA SER A 68 -15.01 16.11 -9.75
C SER A 68 -13.77 15.44 -10.33
N GLY A 69 -12.70 15.34 -9.53
CA GLY A 69 -11.47 14.62 -9.88
C GLY A 69 -11.59 13.09 -9.84
N GLY A 70 -12.75 12.57 -9.41
CA GLY A 70 -12.99 11.14 -9.25
C GLY A 70 -12.73 10.64 -7.83
N ILE A 71 -12.92 9.33 -7.67
CA ILE A 71 -12.63 8.59 -6.44
C ILE A 71 -11.20 8.07 -6.54
N PHE A 72 -10.40 8.36 -5.52
CA PHE A 72 -9.02 7.90 -5.39
C PHE A 72 -8.90 6.71 -4.42
N TRP A 73 -9.68 6.72 -3.33
CA TRP A 73 -9.76 5.60 -2.39
C TRP A 73 -11.20 5.09 -2.29
N ASP A 74 -11.37 3.78 -2.36
CA ASP A 74 -12.67 3.11 -2.21
C ASP A 74 -13.03 2.83 -0.74
N SER A 75 -12.04 2.84 0.15
CA SER A 75 -12.16 2.51 1.57
C SER A 75 -11.19 3.31 2.44
N SER A 76 -11.60 3.64 3.66
CA SER A 76 -10.71 4.22 4.69
C SER A 76 -9.68 3.21 5.22
N ASN A 77 -9.84 1.92 4.89
CA ASN A 77 -8.84 0.90 5.22
C ASN A 77 -7.68 0.84 4.23
N HIS A 78 -7.77 1.55 3.10
CA HIS A 78 -6.71 1.59 2.10
C HIS A 78 -5.40 2.08 2.74
N SER A 79 -4.29 1.39 2.48
CA SER A 79 -2.99 1.68 3.10
C SER A 79 -2.58 3.16 3.01
N GLU A 80 -2.69 3.76 1.83
CA GLU A 80 -2.38 5.17 1.60
C GLU A 80 -3.30 6.13 2.38
N TYR A 81 -4.59 5.80 2.50
CA TYR A 81 -5.54 6.61 3.28
C TYR A 81 -5.11 6.63 4.75
N ARG A 82 -4.81 5.45 5.31
CA ARG A 82 -4.36 5.31 6.70
C ARG A 82 -3.04 6.03 6.96
N LEU A 83 -2.09 5.94 6.03
CA LEU A 83 -0.81 6.64 6.14
C LEU A 83 -0.98 8.16 6.26
N ILE A 84 -1.81 8.74 5.40
CA ILE A 84 -2.09 10.19 5.44
C ILE A 84 -2.87 10.54 6.71
N THR A 85 -3.81 9.68 7.12
CA THR A 85 -4.59 9.87 8.36
C THR A 85 -3.68 9.90 9.58
N GLU A 86 -2.72 8.97 9.67
CA GLU A 86 -1.74 8.91 10.74
C GLU A 86 -0.80 10.12 10.74
N TRP A 87 -0.34 10.54 9.56
CA TRP A 87 0.42 11.77 9.41
C TRP A 87 -0.35 12.99 9.94
N ILE A 88 -1.64 13.13 9.60
CA ILE A 88 -2.50 14.20 10.12
C ILE A 88 -2.67 14.09 11.64
N ALA A 89 -2.92 12.89 12.16
CA ALA A 89 -3.14 12.62 13.57
C ALA A 89 -1.91 12.94 14.43
N SER A 90 -0.70 12.74 13.87
CA SER A 90 0.54 12.97 14.60
C SER A 90 0.73 14.43 15.01
N GLY A 91 0.15 15.38 14.27
CA GLY A 91 0.26 16.82 14.51
C GLY A 91 1.71 17.33 14.59
N SER A 92 2.69 16.53 14.14
CA SER A 92 4.11 16.74 14.39
C SER A 92 4.83 17.20 13.12
N ASP A 93 5.64 18.25 13.25
CA ASP A 93 6.56 18.73 12.20
C ASP A 93 7.63 17.69 11.80
N THR A 94 7.73 16.56 12.52
CA THR A 94 8.75 15.52 12.30
C THR A 94 8.18 14.16 11.87
N ALA A 95 6.93 14.07 11.44
CA ALA A 95 6.26 12.81 11.07
C ALA A 95 6.77 12.14 9.77
N GLY A 96 8.04 12.37 9.40
CA GLY A 96 8.72 11.73 8.27
C GLY A 96 9.73 10.65 8.68
N ALA A 97 9.96 10.43 9.98
CA ALA A 97 10.73 9.29 10.44
C ALA A 97 9.80 8.08 10.55
N SER A 98 9.55 7.40 9.43
CA SER A 98 8.93 6.07 9.46
C SER A 98 9.77 5.20 10.40
N GLU A 99 9.18 4.69 11.48
CA GLU A 99 9.76 3.52 12.11
C GLU A 99 9.84 2.43 11.03
N VAL A 100 10.99 1.78 10.91
CA VAL A 100 11.12 0.62 10.02
C VAL A 100 10.29 -0.47 10.66
N VAL A 101 9.06 -0.64 10.17
CA VAL A 101 8.22 -1.77 10.56
C VAL A 101 8.86 -3.00 9.90
N GLU A 102 9.47 -3.87 10.69
CA GLU A 102 10.00 -5.14 10.19
C GLU A 102 8.93 -6.23 10.31
N VAL A 103 8.85 -7.10 9.31
CA VAL A 103 7.98 -8.29 9.38
C VAL A 103 8.69 -9.37 10.21
N ASP A 104 7.94 -10.13 10.99
CA ASP A 104 8.50 -11.07 11.97
C ASP A 104 8.76 -12.46 11.36
N PHE A 105 9.99 -12.96 11.49
CA PHE A 105 10.40 -14.26 10.94
C PHE A 105 9.68 -15.44 11.62
N GLU A 106 9.49 -15.39 12.94
CA GLU A 106 8.86 -16.50 13.68
C GLU A 106 7.38 -16.63 13.33
N PHE A 107 6.69 -15.49 13.17
CA PHE A 107 5.34 -15.42 12.65
C PHE A 107 5.28 -15.90 11.20
N PHE A 108 6.24 -15.50 10.35
CA PHE A 108 6.33 -16.02 9.00
C PHE A 108 6.41 -17.56 8.99
N ARG A 109 7.36 -18.14 9.73
CA ARG A 109 7.58 -19.60 9.78
C ARG A 109 6.35 -20.35 10.30
N SER A 110 5.69 -19.81 11.32
CA SER A 110 4.59 -20.50 12.01
C SER A 110 3.24 -20.34 11.33
N CYS A 111 2.98 -19.18 10.71
CA CYS A 111 1.65 -18.79 10.25
C CYS A 111 1.57 -18.55 8.74
N VAL A 112 2.62 -17.99 8.12
CA VAL A 112 2.58 -17.56 6.71
C VAL A 112 3.11 -18.64 5.79
N GLN A 113 4.29 -19.19 6.07
CA GLN A 113 4.95 -20.19 5.23
C GLN A 113 4.07 -21.44 4.94
N PRO A 114 3.29 -21.98 5.91
CA PRO A 114 2.40 -23.11 5.63
C PRO A 114 1.33 -22.81 4.58
N ILE A 115 0.96 -21.55 4.36
CA ILE A 115 -0.08 -21.17 3.38
C ILE A 115 0.38 -21.50 1.95
N PHE A 116 1.69 -21.49 1.68
CA PHE A 116 2.25 -21.63 0.33
C PHE A 116 2.14 -23.04 -0.24
N VAL A 117 2.13 -24.06 0.62
CA VAL A 117 2.00 -25.47 0.21
C VAL A 117 0.58 -26.01 0.39
N ASN A 118 -0.24 -25.33 1.21
CA ASN A 118 -1.62 -25.74 1.41
C ASN A 118 -2.50 -25.19 0.27
N PRO A 119 -3.13 -26.07 -0.54
CA PRO A 119 -4.10 -25.64 -1.52
C PRO A 119 -5.38 -25.17 -0.84
N ILE A 120 -6.06 -24.22 -1.47
CA ILE A 120 -7.46 -23.89 -1.17
C ILE A 120 -8.34 -24.44 -2.30
N GLU A 121 -9.64 -24.58 -2.03
CA GLU A 121 -10.59 -25.10 -3.02
C GLU A 121 -10.49 -24.29 -4.33
N ASN A 122 -10.23 -24.96 -5.45
CA ASN A 122 -10.03 -24.38 -6.79
C ASN A 122 -8.77 -23.50 -6.99
N ALA A 123 -7.75 -23.58 -6.12
CA ALA A 123 -6.47 -22.93 -6.37
C ALA A 123 -5.27 -23.88 -6.16
N MET A 124 -4.25 -23.70 -6.98
CA MET A 124 -3.00 -24.44 -6.89
C MET A 124 -2.16 -23.92 -5.69
N PRO A 125 -1.37 -24.77 -5.00
CA PRO A 125 -0.37 -24.30 -4.06
C PRO A 125 0.60 -23.33 -4.74
N CYS A 126 1.10 -22.35 -3.98
CA CYS A 126 2.13 -21.43 -4.48
C CYS A 126 3.41 -22.20 -4.87
N ALA A 127 3.72 -23.27 -4.14
CA ALA A 127 4.90 -24.10 -4.35
C ALA A 127 4.99 -24.75 -5.74
N GLU A 128 3.86 -25.02 -6.40
CA GLU A 128 3.84 -25.62 -7.74
C GLU A 128 4.54 -24.75 -8.80
N CYS A 129 4.54 -23.43 -8.61
CA CYS A 129 5.20 -22.47 -9.51
C CYS A 129 6.37 -21.72 -8.86
N HIS A 130 6.32 -21.51 -7.54
CA HIS A 130 7.28 -20.69 -6.79
C HIS A 130 8.18 -21.51 -5.84
N SER A 131 8.29 -22.83 -6.04
CA SER A 131 9.16 -23.71 -5.22
C SER A 131 10.65 -23.38 -5.30
N GLY A 132 11.09 -22.68 -6.34
CA GLY A 132 12.46 -22.16 -6.49
C GLY A 132 12.67 -20.75 -5.91
N GLU A 133 11.64 -20.15 -5.30
CA GLU A 133 11.65 -18.83 -4.68
C GLU A 133 11.12 -18.95 -3.24
N PHE A 134 10.17 -18.09 -2.84
CA PHE A 134 9.63 -18.02 -1.48
C PHE A 134 8.74 -19.21 -1.08
N ALA A 135 8.27 -20.05 -2.01
CA ALA A 135 7.31 -21.13 -1.73
C ALA A 135 7.99 -22.52 -1.69
N VAL A 136 9.17 -22.60 -1.07
CA VAL A 136 9.93 -23.86 -0.90
C VAL A 136 9.07 -24.91 -0.19
N GLU A 137 9.08 -26.14 -0.68
CA GLU A 137 8.36 -27.26 -0.05
C GLU A 137 9.17 -27.88 1.10
N PRO A 138 8.49 -28.39 2.15
CA PRO A 138 9.18 -29.10 3.21
C PRO A 138 9.62 -30.48 2.71
N PRO A 139 10.64 -31.10 3.32
CA PRO A 139 11.02 -32.46 3.00
C PRO A 139 9.88 -33.44 3.28
N ALA A 140 9.84 -34.55 2.54
CA ALA A 140 8.82 -35.57 2.72
C ALA A 140 8.77 -36.09 4.17
N ASN A 141 7.60 -35.99 4.80
CA ASN A 141 7.35 -36.35 6.20
C ASN A 141 8.14 -35.55 7.25
N ALA A 142 8.58 -34.33 6.92
CA ALA A 142 9.23 -33.43 7.86
C ALA A 142 8.64 -32.01 7.78
N TYR A 143 8.92 -31.19 8.77
CA TYR A 143 8.72 -29.74 8.69
C TYR A 143 9.91 -29.08 7.98
N TRP A 144 9.74 -27.83 7.55
CA TRP A 144 10.86 -27.03 7.06
C TRP A 144 11.96 -26.94 8.11
N THR A 145 13.21 -27.00 7.66
CA THR A 145 14.33 -26.59 8.50
C THR A 145 14.33 -25.08 8.66
N GLU A 146 15.00 -24.57 9.69
CA GLU A 146 15.11 -23.13 9.90
C GLU A 146 15.80 -22.45 8.71
N GLU A 147 16.80 -23.09 8.09
CA GLU A 147 17.47 -22.57 6.91
C GLU A 147 16.52 -22.44 5.72
N GLN A 148 15.65 -23.43 5.48
CA GLN A 148 14.66 -23.36 4.40
C GLN A 148 13.64 -22.24 4.65
N SER A 149 13.15 -22.11 5.88
CA SER A 149 12.27 -21.01 6.26
C SER A 149 12.95 -19.65 6.10
N ARG A 150 14.23 -19.54 6.45
CA ARG A 150 14.97 -18.28 6.37
C ARG A 150 15.20 -17.84 4.93
N GLN A 151 15.58 -18.76 4.05
CA GLN A 151 15.70 -18.48 2.62
C GLN A 151 14.36 -18.01 2.03
N ALA A 152 13.28 -18.75 2.31
CA ALA A 152 11.96 -18.40 1.84
C ALA A 152 11.50 -17.00 2.32
N TYR A 153 11.83 -16.66 3.57
CA TYR A 153 11.56 -15.34 4.15
C TYR A 153 12.34 -14.23 3.44
N GLU A 154 13.65 -14.43 3.21
CA GLU A 154 14.51 -13.47 2.52
C GLU A 154 14.07 -13.24 1.07
N ASP A 155 13.60 -14.28 0.38
CA ASP A 155 13.06 -14.14 -0.98
C ASP A 155 11.72 -13.39 -1.01
N LEU A 156 10.90 -13.57 0.03
CA LEU A 156 9.58 -12.93 0.12
C LEU A 156 9.65 -11.47 0.53
N VAL A 157 10.52 -11.10 1.47
CA VAL A 157 10.48 -9.78 2.14
C VAL A 157 10.61 -8.61 1.17
N TYR A 158 11.34 -8.78 0.05
CA TYR A 158 11.46 -7.76 -1.02
C TYR A 158 10.16 -7.48 -1.79
N LEU A 159 9.13 -8.31 -1.60
CA LEU A 159 7.80 -8.16 -2.19
C LEU A 159 6.78 -7.59 -1.19
N ILE A 160 7.19 -7.39 0.06
CA ILE A 160 6.35 -6.89 1.14
C ILE A 160 6.70 -5.42 1.40
N ASP A 161 5.66 -4.62 1.62
CA ASP A 161 5.74 -3.24 2.07
C ASP A 161 5.15 -3.19 3.49
N PRO A 162 6.00 -3.30 4.53
CA PRO A 162 5.52 -3.35 5.90
C PRO A 162 4.74 -2.09 6.28
N GLY A 163 3.60 -2.28 6.92
CA GLY A 163 2.67 -1.18 7.24
C GLY A 163 1.77 -0.75 6.07
N ARG A 164 2.05 -1.16 4.83
CA ARG A 164 1.25 -0.86 3.64
C ARG A 164 0.91 -2.14 2.87
N PRO A 165 0.07 -3.04 3.42
CA PRO A 165 -0.21 -4.33 2.82
C PRO A 165 -0.74 -4.22 1.38
N ASP A 166 -1.66 -3.29 1.10
CA ASP A 166 -2.23 -3.13 -0.25
C ASP A 166 -1.20 -2.68 -1.30
N SER A 167 -0.06 -2.12 -0.86
CA SER A 167 1.06 -1.74 -1.72
C SER A 167 2.08 -2.87 -1.90
N SER A 168 1.98 -3.95 -1.11
CA SER A 168 2.86 -5.11 -1.19
C SER A 168 2.61 -5.87 -2.48
N ARG A 169 3.63 -5.93 -3.36
CA ARG A 169 3.60 -6.65 -4.64
C ARG A 169 3.20 -8.11 -4.49
N PHE A 170 3.55 -8.72 -3.37
CA PHE A 170 3.15 -10.08 -3.03
C PHE A 170 1.63 -10.30 -3.09
N LEU A 171 0.83 -9.30 -2.68
CA LEU A 171 -0.63 -9.43 -2.60
C LEU A 171 -1.32 -9.19 -3.95
N HIS A 172 -0.72 -8.46 -4.89
CA HIS A 172 -1.39 -8.13 -6.16
C HIS A 172 -1.75 -9.36 -7.00
N LYS A 173 -0.84 -10.33 -7.15
CA LYS A 173 -1.11 -11.52 -7.97
C LYS A 173 -2.18 -12.48 -7.41
N PRO A 174 -2.17 -12.83 -6.12
CA PRO A 174 -3.19 -13.72 -5.58
C PRO A 174 -4.57 -13.06 -5.42
N LEU A 175 -4.64 -11.73 -5.30
CA LEU A 175 -5.90 -11.01 -5.13
C LEU A 175 -6.74 -10.98 -6.42
N HIS A 176 -8.06 -10.88 -6.24
CA HIS A 176 -8.98 -10.65 -7.36
C HIS A 176 -8.82 -9.21 -7.90
N PRO A 177 -8.98 -8.94 -9.22
CA PRO A 177 -8.90 -7.59 -9.77
C PRO A 177 -9.83 -6.57 -9.11
N ASN A 178 -11.02 -7.00 -8.71
CA ASN A 178 -11.97 -6.16 -7.96
C ASN A 178 -11.51 -5.80 -6.54
N ALA A 179 -10.44 -6.41 -6.04
CA ALA A 179 -9.81 -6.16 -4.75
C ALA A 179 -8.38 -5.60 -4.91
N GLY A 180 -8.07 -4.99 -6.06
CA GLY A 180 -6.76 -4.40 -6.34
C GLY A 180 -5.70 -5.40 -6.84
N GLY A 181 -6.10 -6.60 -7.24
CA GLY A 181 -5.20 -7.61 -7.79
C GLY A 181 -4.91 -7.51 -9.29
N ASP A 182 -3.87 -8.21 -9.74
CA ASP A 182 -3.48 -8.28 -11.14
C ASP A 182 -4.45 -9.12 -11.97
N LEU A 183 -4.56 -8.76 -13.26
CA LEU A 183 -5.46 -9.47 -14.18
C LEU A 183 -5.02 -10.93 -14.43
N MET A 184 -3.72 -11.23 -14.35
CA MET A 184 -3.14 -12.51 -14.77
C MET A 184 -2.32 -13.16 -13.65
N HIS A 185 -2.74 -14.35 -13.22
CA HIS A 185 -1.98 -15.25 -12.36
C HIS A 185 -2.34 -16.70 -12.70
N ASN A 186 -1.35 -17.50 -13.14
CA ASN A 186 -1.58 -18.86 -13.63
C ASN A 186 -1.82 -19.90 -12.51
N GLY A 187 -1.51 -19.57 -11.25
CA GLY A 187 -1.66 -20.46 -10.08
C GLY A 187 -3.04 -20.44 -9.40
N GLY A 188 -4.02 -19.72 -9.97
CA GLY A 188 -5.31 -19.48 -9.32
C GLY A 188 -5.28 -18.28 -8.37
N ARG A 189 -6.46 -17.80 -7.97
CA ARG A 189 -6.62 -16.63 -7.09
C ARG A 189 -6.95 -17.09 -5.68
N ARG A 190 -6.46 -16.36 -4.69
CA ARG A 190 -6.75 -16.57 -3.26
C ARG A 190 -7.57 -15.36 -2.80
N CYS A 191 -8.89 -15.47 -2.94
CA CYS A 191 -9.88 -14.46 -2.54
C CYS A 191 -10.74 -14.98 -1.39
#